data_AF-A0A951NC00-F1
#
_entry.id   AF-A0A951NC00-F1
#
_cell.length_a   1.000
_cell.length_b   1.000
_cell.length_c   1.000
_cell.angle_alpha   90.00
_cell.angle_beta   90.00
_cell.angle_gamma   90.00
#
_symmetry.space_group_name_H-M   'P 1'
#
loop_
_entity.id
_entity.type
_entity.pdbx_description
1 polymer ?
#
loop_
_entity_poly.entity_id
_entity_poly.type
_entity_poly.pdbx_seq_one_letter_code
_entity_poly.pdbx_strand_id
1 'polypeptide(L)'
;MSAAPGTSDAGSSDAGRGPSDSGAAPRLPGAEHIDEVRRSVVLETTVRLVFHTVLVFGLYLLFAGHNQPGGGFVGGLVAGCAFVLRYIAGGRAALQAAVPVDPGLPLGLGLVLATGTGITAWLFGGQFLESGIRTLELPVLGTVKATSALAFDTGVFLVVVGLVLGALRTLGAEAER
;
A
#
# COMPACT_ATOMS: atom_id res chain seq x y z
N MET A 1 -10.41 -78.85 32.19
CA MET A 1 -10.75 -77.42 32.42
C MET A 1 -12.11 -77.16 31.76
N SER A 2 -13.16 -77.84 32.22
CA SER A 2 -14.24 -77.38 33.14
C SER A 2 -15.09 -76.20 32.62
N ALA A 3 -16.27 -76.54 32.06
CA ALA A 3 -17.63 -76.03 32.32
C ALA A 3 -17.80 -74.85 33.32
N ALA A 4 -18.80 -73.95 33.25
CA ALA A 4 -19.92 -73.64 32.34
C ALA A 4 -20.56 -72.27 32.81
N PRO A 5 -21.85 -71.89 32.59
CA PRO A 5 -22.26 -70.54 32.19
C PRO A 5 -23.15 -69.82 33.25
N GLY A 6 -23.65 -68.62 32.98
CA GLY A 6 -24.64 -67.96 33.85
C GLY A 6 -25.20 -66.67 33.28
N THR A 7 -26.46 -66.75 32.84
CA THR A 7 -27.36 -65.71 32.35
C THR A 7 -27.85 -64.76 33.46
N SER A 8 -28.23 -63.52 33.13
CA SER A 8 -29.42 -62.82 33.70
C SER A 8 -29.49 -61.36 33.24
N ASP A 9 -30.45 -61.07 32.35
CA ASP A 9 -31.07 -59.75 32.17
C ASP A 9 -31.73 -59.27 33.47
N ALA A 10 -31.67 -57.95 33.76
CA ALA A 10 -32.82 -57.13 34.16
C ALA A 10 -32.38 -55.75 34.70
N GLY A 11 -33.09 -54.70 34.28
CA GLY A 11 -33.44 -53.60 35.20
C GLY A 11 -32.85 -52.22 34.92
N SER A 12 -33.49 -51.50 34.01
CA SER A 12 -33.80 -50.06 34.04
C SER A 12 -33.30 -49.20 35.22
N SER A 13 -32.65 -48.06 34.92
CA SER A 13 -33.09 -46.75 35.42
C SER A 13 -32.39 -45.61 34.66
N ASP A 14 -33.21 -44.87 33.92
CA ASP A 14 -32.93 -43.51 33.47
C ASP A 14 -33.02 -42.57 34.68
N ALA A 15 -31.98 -41.76 34.92
CA ALA A 15 -32.13 -40.43 35.51
C ALA A 15 -30.77 -39.70 35.63
N GLY A 16 -30.63 -38.59 34.89
CA GLY A 16 -30.05 -37.37 35.48
C GLY A 16 -28.78 -36.81 34.84
N ARG A 17 -28.98 -35.74 34.03
CA ARG A 17 -28.25 -34.45 34.02
C ARG A 17 -26.95 -34.43 34.85
N GLY A 18 -25.78 -34.03 34.36
CA GLY A 18 -25.39 -33.03 33.36
C GLY A 18 -23.98 -32.52 33.76
N PRO A 19 -23.20 -31.91 32.86
CA PRO A 19 -21.82 -31.52 33.16
C PRO A 19 -21.76 -30.40 34.20
N SER A 20 -20.94 -30.59 35.24
CA SER A 20 -20.63 -29.58 36.25
C SER A 20 -19.77 -28.48 35.63
N ASP A 21 -20.43 -27.48 35.06
CA ASP A 21 -19.84 -26.20 34.69
C ASP A 21 -19.78 -25.32 35.94
N SER A 22 -18.68 -25.43 36.69
CA SER A 22 -18.41 -24.61 37.87
C SER A 22 -17.16 -23.77 37.64
N GLY A 23 -17.37 -22.56 37.13
CA GLY A 23 -16.30 -21.56 37.01
C GLY A 23 -16.52 -20.44 36.00
N ALA A 24 -17.71 -20.27 35.42
CA ALA A 24 -18.00 -19.10 34.59
C ALA A 24 -18.18 -17.87 35.49
N ALA A 25 -17.10 -17.12 35.72
CA ALA A 25 -17.17 -15.77 36.25
C ALA A 25 -18.20 -14.95 35.43
N PRO A 26 -18.98 -14.04 36.04
CA PRO A 26 -19.96 -13.25 35.33
C PRO A 26 -19.25 -12.50 34.20
N ARG A 27 -19.52 -12.89 32.95
CA ARG A 27 -19.00 -12.16 31.79
C ARG A 27 -19.85 -10.90 31.67
N LEU A 28 -19.28 -9.78 32.10
CA LEU A 28 -19.92 -8.46 32.08
C LEU A 28 -20.42 -8.19 30.64
N PRO A 29 -21.73 -8.01 30.41
CA PRO A 29 -22.26 -7.64 29.11
C PRO A 29 -21.72 -6.26 28.73
N GLY A 30 -20.71 -6.23 27.85
CA GLY A 30 -20.03 -4.99 27.44
C GLY A 30 -18.52 -5.10 27.24
N ALA A 31 -17.88 -6.18 27.68
CA ALA A 31 -16.45 -6.40 27.44
C ALA A 31 -16.10 -6.76 25.97
N GLU A 32 -17.10 -7.05 25.13
CA GLU A 32 -16.89 -7.40 23.72
C GLU A 32 -16.70 -6.17 22.81
N HIS A 33 -16.70 -4.95 23.35
CA HIS A 33 -16.69 -3.73 22.55
C HIS A 33 -15.49 -2.80 22.76
N ILE A 34 -14.46 -3.23 23.49
CA ILE A 34 -13.29 -2.39 23.80
C ILE A 34 -11.97 -2.86 23.17
N ASP A 35 -11.99 -3.87 22.30
CA ASP A 35 -10.78 -4.38 21.61
C ASP A 35 -10.70 -4.01 20.11
N GLU A 36 -11.50 -3.03 19.67
CA GLU A 36 -11.31 -2.39 18.36
C GLU A 36 -10.68 -1.03 18.61
N VAL A 37 -9.35 -0.93 18.44
CA VAL A 37 -8.62 0.35 18.38
C VAL A 37 -9.45 1.31 17.54
N ARG A 38 -10.11 2.28 18.20
CA ARG A 38 -11.22 3.08 17.64
C ARG A 38 -10.79 3.73 16.33
N ARG A 39 -11.01 3.06 15.19
CA ARG A 39 -10.71 3.62 13.87
C ARG A 39 -11.58 4.85 13.71
N SER A 40 -10.94 6.01 13.63
CA SER A 40 -11.64 7.26 13.46
C SER A 40 -12.22 7.29 12.05
N VAL A 41 -13.54 7.09 11.95
CA VAL A 41 -14.30 7.18 10.68
C VAL A 41 -14.08 8.54 10.01
N VAL A 42 -13.97 9.60 10.82
CA VAL A 42 -13.68 10.97 10.35
C VAL A 42 -12.28 11.03 9.72
N LEU A 43 -11.27 10.45 10.36
CA LEU A 43 -9.90 10.41 9.82
C LEU A 43 -9.86 9.62 8.51
N GLU A 44 -10.46 8.42 8.47
CA GLU A 44 -10.45 7.58 7.27
C GLU A 44 -11.14 8.29 6.09
N THR A 45 -12.30 8.89 6.34
CA THR A 45 -13.06 9.65 5.33
C THR A 45 -12.27 10.84 4.83
N THR A 46 -11.65 11.60 5.74
CA THR A 46 -10.84 12.78 5.39
C THR A 46 -9.63 12.39 4.56
N VAL A 47 -8.89 11.35 4.97
CA VAL A 47 -7.71 10.88 4.25
C VAL A 47 -8.08 10.34 2.87
N ARG A 48 -9.22 9.65 2.73
CA ARG A 48 -9.70 9.17 1.42
C ARG A 48 -9.94 10.32 0.43
N LEU A 49 -10.44 11.46 0.90
CA LEU A 49 -10.65 12.67 0.10
C LEU A 49 -9.31 13.37 -0.22
N VAL A 50 -8.50 13.62 0.81
CA VAL A 50 -7.21 14.34 0.70
C VAL A 50 -6.23 13.56 -0.17
N PHE A 51 -6.22 12.22 -0.09
CA PHE A 51 -5.32 11.35 -0.82
C PHE A 51 -5.29 11.65 -2.33
N HIS A 52 -6.47 11.72 -2.97
CA HIS A 52 -6.55 11.98 -4.40
C HIS A 52 -6.05 13.39 -4.75
N THR A 53 -6.38 14.37 -3.90
CA THR A 53 -5.93 15.76 -4.06
C THR A 53 -4.40 15.86 -3.99
N VAL A 54 -3.78 15.21 -3.01
CA VAL A 54 -2.33 15.22 -2.82
C VAL A 54 -1.62 14.47 -3.95
N LEU A 55 -2.19 13.37 -4.46
CA LEU A 55 -1.63 12.68 -5.63
C LEU A 55 -1.65 13.56 -6.89
N VAL A 56 -2.78 14.22 -7.15
CA VAL A 56 -2.88 15.17 -8.28
C VAL A 56 -1.90 16.33 -8.09
N PHE A 57 -1.72 16.83 -6.86
CA PHE A 57 -0.75 17.86 -6.56
C PHE A 57 0.70 17.39 -6.75
N GLY A 58 1.05 16.17 -6.32
CA GLY A 58 2.36 15.58 -6.59
C GLY A 58 2.64 15.42 -8.09
N LEU A 59 1.63 15.03 -8.86
CA LEU A 59 1.71 14.95 -10.31
C LEU A 59 1.86 16.35 -10.95
N TYR A 60 1.14 17.35 -10.44
CA TYR A 60 1.33 18.74 -10.84
C TYR A 60 2.77 19.20 -10.59
N LEU A 61 3.38 18.87 -9.44
CA LEU A 61 4.77 19.21 -9.14
C LEU A 61 5.77 18.52 -10.09
N LEU A 62 5.50 17.26 -10.48
CA LEU A 62 6.28 16.58 -11.51
C LEU A 62 6.27 17.36 -12.81
N PHE A 63 5.08 17.79 -13.27
CA PHE A 63 4.97 18.57 -14.49
C PHE A 63 5.48 20.00 -14.33
N ALA A 64 5.30 20.66 -13.19
CA ALA A 64 5.71 22.05 -12.98
C ALA A 64 7.24 22.23 -12.92
N GLY A 65 7.97 21.16 -12.61
CA GLY A 65 9.44 21.16 -12.45
C GLY A 65 10.25 21.66 -13.64
N HIS A 66 9.67 21.69 -14.85
CA HIS A 66 10.37 22.19 -16.04
C HIS A 66 10.57 23.72 -16.05
N ASN A 67 9.69 24.48 -15.39
CA ASN A 67 9.69 25.95 -15.43
C ASN A 67 9.64 26.60 -14.03
N GLN A 68 9.29 25.85 -13.00
CA GLN A 68 9.08 26.31 -11.63
C GLN A 68 9.73 25.35 -10.63
N PRO A 69 9.98 25.76 -9.38
CA PRO A 69 10.45 24.85 -8.33
C PRO A 69 9.49 23.64 -8.20
N GLY A 70 10.03 22.43 -8.37
CA GLY A 70 9.25 21.19 -8.45
C GLY A 70 10.11 20.01 -8.91
N GLY A 71 9.50 19.12 -9.70
CA GLY A 71 10.16 17.98 -10.34
C GLY A 71 9.80 16.62 -9.74
N GLY A 72 10.43 15.58 -10.27
CA GLY A 72 10.08 14.19 -9.95
C GLY A 72 10.30 13.80 -8.49
N PHE A 73 11.37 14.28 -7.87
CA PHE A 73 11.68 13.97 -6.48
C PHE A 73 10.66 14.56 -5.51
N VAL A 74 10.40 15.87 -5.59
CA VAL A 74 9.46 16.56 -4.70
C VAL A 74 8.03 16.05 -4.94
N GLY A 75 7.62 15.89 -6.21
CA GLY A 75 6.33 15.30 -6.55
C GLY A 75 6.17 13.89 -5.99
N GLY A 76 7.22 13.08 -6.08
CA GLY A 76 7.26 11.72 -5.53
C GLY A 76 7.15 11.69 -4.01
N LEU A 77 7.81 12.61 -3.30
CA LEU A 77 7.71 12.74 -1.84
C LEU A 77 6.30 13.14 -1.41
N VAL A 78 5.68 14.11 -2.09
CA VAL A 78 4.31 14.55 -1.83
C VAL A 78 3.32 13.40 -2.06
N ALA A 79 3.46 12.67 -3.17
CA ALA A 79 2.67 11.46 -3.41
C ALA A 79 2.93 10.38 -2.35
N GLY A 80 4.19 10.20 -1.94
CA GLY A 80 4.62 9.34 -0.84
C GLY A 80 3.91 9.68 0.47
N CYS A 81 3.83 10.95 0.85
CA CYS A 81 3.09 11.41 2.01
C CYS A 81 1.61 11.01 1.94
N ALA A 82 0.97 11.07 0.76
CA ALA A 82 -0.41 10.61 0.60
C ALA A 82 -0.55 9.11 0.93
N PHE A 83 0.39 8.28 0.46
CA PHE A 83 0.40 6.85 0.79
C PHE A 83 0.66 6.59 2.27
N VAL A 84 1.56 7.33 2.91
CA VAL A 84 1.82 7.24 4.35
C VAL A 84 0.56 7.60 5.14
N LEU A 85 -0.11 8.71 4.81
CA LEU A 85 -1.36 9.12 5.47
C LEU A 85 -2.44 8.05 5.31
N ARG A 86 -2.58 7.46 4.12
CA ARG A 86 -3.54 6.40 3.85
C ARG A 86 -3.23 5.11 4.62
N TYR A 87 -1.95 4.79 4.78
CA TYR A 87 -1.49 3.69 5.61
C TYR A 87 -1.78 3.93 7.10
N ILE A 88 -1.54 5.13 7.62
CA ILE A 88 -1.83 5.45 9.04
C ILE A 88 -3.34 5.41 9.32
N ALA A 89 -4.16 5.90 8.38
CA ALA A 89 -5.60 5.99 8.59
C ALA A 89 -6.35 4.65 8.47
N GLY A 90 -5.90 3.74 7.59
CA GLY A 90 -6.62 2.49 7.31
C GLY A 90 -5.74 1.23 7.25
N GLY A 91 -4.48 1.33 7.68
CA GLY A 91 -3.54 0.22 7.74
C GLY A 91 -3.14 -0.35 6.38
N ARG A 92 -2.64 -1.58 6.42
CA ARG A 92 -2.20 -2.34 5.23
C ARG A 92 -3.31 -2.52 4.20
N ALA A 93 -4.55 -2.77 4.66
CA ALA A 93 -5.70 -2.99 3.78
C ALA A 93 -6.05 -1.74 2.95
N ALA A 94 -6.05 -0.55 3.57
CA ALA A 94 -6.34 0.69 2.86
C ALA A 94 -5.25 1.07 1.85
N LEU A 95 -4.00 0.72 2.14
CA LEU A 95 -2.87 0.90 1.22
C LEU A 95 -2.95 -0.07 0.03
N GLN A 96 -3.20 -1.36 0.26
CA GLN A 96 -3.38 -2.35 -0.82
C GLN A 96 -4.56 -2.02 -1.73
N ALA A 97 -5.67 -1.53 -1.16
CA ALA A 97 -6.81 -1.08 -1.94
C ALA A 97 -6.49 0.17 -2.79
N ALA A 98 -5.49 0.97 -2.40
CA ALA A 98 -5.06 2.15 -3.15
C ALA A 98 -4.07 1.79 -4.26
N VAL A 99 -3.14 0.87 -3.96
CA VAL A 99 -2.03 0.48 -4.82
C VAL A 99 -1.90 -1.03 -4.80
N PRO A 100 -2.61 -1.74 -5.70
CA PRO A 100 -2.57 -3.20 -5.78
C PRO A 100 -1.35 -3.69 -6.58
N VAL A 101 -0.21 -2.99 -6.50
CA VAL A 101 1.02 -3.35 -7.20
C VAL A 101 2.17 -3.56 -6.22
N ASP A 102 3.10 -4.43 -6.59
CA ASP A 102 4.31 -4.65 -5.79
C ASP A 102 5.19 -3.39 -5.80
N PRO A 103 5.72 -2.92 -4.65
CA PRO A 103 6.60 -1.76 -4.60
C PRO A 103 7.86 -1.86 -5.47
N GLY A 104 8.33 -3.10 -5.76
CA GLY A 104 9.46 -3.33 -6.64
C GLY A 104 9.19 -2.94 -8.09
N LEU A 105 7.93 -2.95 -8.53
CA LEU A 105 7.55 -2.60 -9.91
C LEU A 105 7.79 -1.10 -10.23
N PRO A 106 7.21 -0.12 -9.51
CA PRO A 106 7.49 1.29 -9.77
C PRO A 106 8.97 1.64 -9.54
N LEU A 107 9.63 0.98 -8.58
CA LEU A 107 11.06 1.19 -8.32
C LEU A 107 11.92 0.76 -9.52
N GLY A 108 11.71 -0.47 -10.01
CA GLY A 108 12.44 -1.00 -11.16
C GLY A 108 12.14 -0.23 -12.45
N LEU A 109 10.87 0.05 -12.73
CA LEU A 109 10.46 0.86 -13.88
C LEU A 109 11.05 2.27 -13.83
N GLY A 110 10.99 2.91 -12.67
CA GLY A 110 11.55 4.25 -12.48
C GLY A 110 13.06 4.29 -12.73
N LEU A 111 13.79 3.28 -12.23
CA LEU A 111 15.23 3.18 -12.43
C LEU A 111 15.60 2.96 -13.91
N VAL A 112 14.91 2.03 -14.58
CA VAL A 112 15.09 1.76 -16.02
C VAL A 112 14.78 3.00 -16.84
N LEU A 113 13.71 3.72 -16.50
CA LEU A 113 13.31 4.93 -17.22
C LEU A 113 14.33 6.07 -17.00
N ALA A 114 14.75 6.32 -15.76
CA ALA A 114 15.75 7.35 -15.44
C ALA A 114 17.10 7.07 -16.11
N THR A 115 17.64 5.85 -15.98
CA THR A 115 18.90 5.47 -16.63
C THR A 115 18.78 5.42 -18.15
N GLY A 116 17.67 4.89 -18.67
CA GLY A 116 17.36 4.84 -20.10
C GLY A 116 17.34 6.22 -20.75
N THR A 117 16.81 7.25 -20.08
CA THR A 117 16.84 8.62 -20.61
C THR A 117 18.26 9.16 -20.78
N GLY A 118 19.16 8.91 -19.82
CA GLY A 118 20.56 9.30 -19.92
C GLY A 118 21.33 8.53 -21.01
N ILE A 119 21.09 7.22 -21.11
CA ILE A 119 21.69 6.36 -22.15
C ILE A 119 21.22 6.81 -23.54
N THR A 120 19.95 7.17 -23.68
CA THR A 120 19.39 7.63 -24.95
C THR A 120 20.12 8.88 -25.46
N ALA A 121 20.37 9.87 -24.60
CA ALA A 121 21.13 11.06 -24.99
C ALA A 121 22.55 10.72 -25.48
N TRP A 122 23.22 9.79 -24.80
CA TRP A 122 24.55 9.32 -25.16
C TRP A 122 24.58 8.59 -26.52
N LEU A 123 23.59 7.73 -26.79
CA LEU A 123 23.47 7.01 -28.07
C LEU A 123 23.23 7.95 -29.27
N PHE A 124 22.63 9.11 -29.05
CA PHE A 124 22.40 10.13 -30.08
C PHE A 124 23.57 11.12 -30.23
N GLY A 125 24.73 10.83 -29.65
CA GLY A 125 25.95 11.64 -29.79
C GLY A 125 26.06 12.82 -28.84
N GLY A 126 25.15 12.93 -27.87
CA GLY A 126 25.22 13.90 -26.77
C GLY A 126 26.01 13.39 -25.57
N GLN A 127 26.16 14.23 -24.56
CA GLN A 127 26.68 13.85 -23.24
C GLN A 127 25.63 13.06 -22.45
N PHE A 128 26.07 12.25 -21.49
CA PHE A 128 25.16 11.56 -20.58
C PHE A 128 24.31 12.58 -19.80
N LEU A 129 22.98 12.39 -19.81
CA LEU A 129 21.99 13.34 -19.27
C LEU A 129 21.98 14.72 -19.94
N GLU A 130 22.49 14.84 -21.17
CA GLU A 130 22.32 16.08 -21.93
C GLU A 130 20.82 16.35 -22.20
N SER A 131 20.38 17.57 -21.88
CA SER A 131 19.00 17.98 -22.01
C SER A 131 18.64 18.24 -23.48
N GLY A 132 18.27 17.18 -24.19
CA GLY A 132 17.70 17.28 -25.53
C GLY A 132 16.26 17.80 -25.50
N ILE A 133 16.00 18.93 -26.16
CA ILE A 133 14.65 19.41 -26.42
C ILE A 133 14.14 18.64 -27.64
N ARG A 134 13.26 17.67 -27.45
CA ARG A 134 12.51 17.03 -28.54
C ARG A 134 11.09 17.54 -28.49
N THR A 135 10.63 18.14 -29.59
CA THR A 135 9.21 18.45 -29.77
C THR A 135 8.47 17.14 -29.99
N LEU A 136 7.72 16.71 -28.97
CA LEU A 136 6.88 15.52 -29.06
C LEU A 136 5.50 15.99 -29.52
N GLU A 137 5.12 15.63 -30.75
CA GLU A 137 3.77 15.87 -31.24
C GLU A 137 2.83 14.81 -30.67
N LEU A 138 2.08 15.19 -29.63
CA LEU A 138 1.05 14.34 -29.04
C LEU A 138 -0.28 14.63 -29.74
N PRO A 139 -0.96 13.62 -30.34
CA PRO A 139 -2.15 13.84 -31.18
C PRO A 139 -3.35 14.43 -30.43
N VAL A 140 -3.32 14.49 -29.09
CA VAL A 140 -4.38 15.06 -28.24
C VAL A 140 -3.99 16.43 -27.63
N LEU A 141 -2.70 16.75 -27.52
CA LEU A 141 -2.19 17.92 -26.76
C LEU A 141 -1.38 18.94 -27.59
N GLY A 142 -1.18 18.68 -28.89
CA GLY A 142 -0.38 19.55 -29.77
C GLY A 142 1.13 19.34 -29.63
N THR A 143 1.93 20.31 -30.10
CA THR A 143 3.40 20.30 -29.96
C THR A 143 3.80 20.57 -28.51
N VAL A 144 3.97 19.52 -27.72
CA VAL A 144 4.49 19.65 -26.36
C VAL A 144 6.02 19.66 -26.46
N LYS A 145 6.66 20.72 -25.95
CA LYS A 145 8.11 20.74 -25.74
C LYS A 145 8.46 19.84 -24.56
N ALA A 146 8.38 18.53 -24.79
CA ALA A 146 8.73 17.51 -23.81
C ALA A 146 10.25 17.32 -23.83
N THR A 147 10.95 18.01 -22.93
CA THR A 147 12.38 17.80 -22.72
C THR A 147 12.62 16.40 -22.14
N SER A 148 13.75 15.76 -22.49
CA SER A 148 14.19 14.51 -21.86
C SER A 148 14.21 14.56 -20.32
N ALA A 149 14.32 15.76 -19.76
CA ALA A 149 14.20 16.06 -18.33
C ALA A 149 12.88 15.57 -17.71
N LEU A 150 11.74 15.68 -18.41
CA LEU A 150 10.45 15.22 -17.87
C LEU A 150 10.41 13.70 -17.76
N ALA A 151 10.99 13.00 -18.73
CA ALA A 151 11.11 11.55 -18.68
C ALA A 151 12.04 11.15 -17.52
N PHE A 152 13.21 11.77 -17.39
CA PHE A 152 14.10 11.54 -16.26
C PHE A 152 13.40 11.75 -14.90
N ASP A 153 12.70 12.88 -14.74
CA ASP A 153 11.94 13.21 -13.54
C ASP A 153 10.80 12.21 -13.28
N THR A 154 10.12 11.73 -14.32
CA THR A 154 9.11 10.67 -14.17
C THR A 154 9.74 9.39 -13.62
N GLY A 155 10.95 9.06 -14.08
CA GLY A 155 11.73 7.93 -13.54
C GLY A 155 12.03 8.11 -12.05
N VAL A 156 12.52 9.29 -11.67
CA VAL A 156 12.80 9.64 -10.27
C VAL A 156 11.51 9.60 -9.42
N PHE A 157 10.39 10.12 -9.93
CA PHE A 157 9.09 10.09 -9.25
C PHE A 157 8.67 8.65 -8.91
N LEU A 158 8.77 7.75 -9.89
CA LEU A 158 8.43 6.34 -9.70
C LEU A 158 9.35 5.64 -8.69
N VAL A 159 10.66 5.94 -8.71
CA VAL A 159 11.61 5.43 -7.71
C VAL A 159 11.22 5.87 -6.31
N VAL A 160 10.94 7.17 -6.11
CA VAL A 160 10.58 7.71 -4.79
C VAL A 160 9.27 7.08 -4.29
N VAL A 161 8.24 6.99 -5.12
CA VAL A 161 6.97 6.34 -4.76
C VAL A 161 7.20 4.87 -4.42
N GLY A 162 7.97 4.14 -5.23
CA GLY A 162 8.31 2.74 -4.98
C GLY A 162 9.05 2.53 -3.66
N LEU A 163 10.01 3.40 -3.34
CA LEU A 163 10.73 3.37 -2.07
C LEU A 163 9.80 3.59 -0.88
N VAL A 164 8.88 4.56 -0.95
CA VAL A 164 7.92 4.82 0.13
C VAL A 164 6.98 3.64 0.32
N LEU A 165 6.42 3.09 -0.76
CA LEU A 165 5.56 1.91 -0.70
C LEU A 165 6.31 0.69 -0.14
N GLY A 166 7.58 0.51 -0.52
CA GLY A 166 8.45 -0.53 0.00
C GLY A 166 8.69 -0.37 1.49
N ALA A 167 9.02 0.84 1.95
CA ALA A 167 9.20 1.15 3.35
C ALA A 167 7.92 0.88 4.17
N LEU A 168 6.76 1.32 3.69
CA LEU A 168 5.47 1.06 4.35
C LEU A 168 5.16 -0.43 4.45
N ARG A 169 5.47 -1.21 3.40
CA ARG A 169 5.25 -2.66 3.40
C ARG A 169 6.16 -3.36 4.41
N THR A 170 7.42 -2.96 4.49
CA THR A 170 8.41 -3.52 5.42
C THR A 170 8.06 -3.17 6.87
N LEU A 171 7.81 -1.88 7.16
CA LEU A 171 7.41 -1.43 8.50
C LEU A 171 6.10 -2.08 8.94
N GLY A 172 5.14 -2.21 8.02
CA GLY A 172 3.89 -2.90 8.31
C GLY A 172 4.01 -4.40 8.45
N ALA A 173 5.08 -5.03 7.96
CA ALA A 173 5.32 -6.46 8.17
C ALA A 173 5.97 -6.72 9.55
N GLU A 174 6.79 -5.78 10.02
CA GLU A 174 7.42 -5.85 11.35
C GLU A 174 6.39 -5.64 12.48
N ALA A 175 5.44 -4.72 12.30
CA ALA A 175 4.40 -4.41 13.28
C ALA A 175 3.37 -5.55 13.50
N GLU A 176 3.39 -6.58 12.66
CA GLU A 176 2.45 -7.71 12.67
C GLU A 176 3.11 -9.01 13.20
N ARG A 177 4.39 -8.96 13.59
CA ARG A 177 5.12 -10.03 14.30
C ARG A 177 5.05 -9.86 15.80
#